data_AF-A0A813JWR7-F1
#
_entry.id   AF-A0A813JWR7-F1
#
_cell.length_a   1.000
_cell.length_b   1.000
_cell.length_c   1.000
_cell.angle_alpha   90.00
_cell.angle_beta   90.00
_cell.angle_gamma   90.00
#
_symmetry.space_group_name_H-M   'P 1'
#
loop_
_entity.id
_entity.type
_entity.pdbx_description
1 polymer ?
#
loop_
_entity_poly.entity_id
_entity_poly.type
_entity_poly.pdbx_seq_one_letter_code
_entity_poly.pdbx_strand_id
1 'polypeptide(L)'
;MGACLGKKAAKPAPSAEAETSLPPDEGSHVPKEEDTEWHVGGKYQVLQGAQVKTIRNASSPDAFAIRPQDVVTLIHLEKPGSDVKRWACILPQNRDLGAGWLLLSDPSELLAKRRLKGSWEVPGRYIAKHSAVVRSGASLASDEIAEVKPGEEVLVVEIGASPSDGHKDEQVIRLRARVKTESDKIGWLSLENHTGTALFNSTNLLGQGVAEVHQHSLHAEANGLWNASVPPVHRSVHTDKAAGKETPWRAGGNYRTLEQLRLLSKPGLETQTYGVLEGQKLEAGSLVSVTEVRGMPCEHLGECPFVKVVVGDGPQKGYRGWLRCAASDGRDLVDTRDQLEHQQVVARIEQFERMASTKTNASKPVSAQASPQPEKAKVEKSMPPAQPAVAAGATVDQLPATWQPARETAPLPLSIREAAASEDQPAEDELEEDPPPGGCSGNEAGCGIFSCRVLPPGKSVHKAIPSPRKALAQSVPASWKPPAGQLESWVNSVYARYNPGKLLSVPDLLVKYKGKEPELVLQVSQKYRVTPPANWLCVAGDVARSP
;
A
#
# COMPACT_ATOMS: atom_id res chain seq x y z
N MET A 1 -71.49 38.31 -41.78
CA MET A 1 -70.62 38.13 -42.96
C MET A 1 -69.32 38.87 -42.69
N GLY A 2 -68.18 38.19 -42.73
CA GLY A 2 -66.87 38.79 -42.41
C GLY A 2 -65.92 37.72 -41.87
N ALA A 3 -65.11 37.17 -42.76
CA ALA A 3 -64.12 36.14 -42.46
C ALA A 3 -62.86 36.77 -41.82
N CYS A 4 -62.39 36.18 -40.71
CA CYS A 4 -61.03 36.40 -40.21
C CYS A 4 -60.33 35.05 -40.05
N LEU A 5 -59.22 34.91 -40.77
CA LEU A 5 -58.30 33.78 -40.81
C LEU A 5 -57.50 33.70 -39.50
N GLY A 6 -57.70 32.64 -38.72
CA GLY A 6 -56.84 32.27 -37.58
C GLY A 6 -55.85 31.18 -37.97
N LYS A 7 -54.59 31.56 -38.20
CA LYS A 7 -53.45 30.65 -38.43
C LYS A 7 -53.12 29.90 -37.12
N LYS A 8 -53.14 28.57 -37.15
CA LYS A 8 -52.61 27.71 -36.08
C LYS A 8 -51.07 27.72 -36.13
N ALA A 9 -50.43 28.23 -35.10
CA ALA A 9 -48.99 28.07 -34.87
C ALA A 9 -48.72 26.73 -34.16
N ALA A 10 -47.82 25.93 -34.73
CA ALA A 10 -47.35 24.68 -34.17
C ALA A 10 -46.46 24.93 -32.95
N LYS A 11 -46.66 24.12 -31.91
CA LYS A 11 -45.93 24.16 -30.63
C LYS A 11 -44.54 23.50 -30.84
N PRO A 12 -43.41 24.15 -30.52
CA PRO A 12 -42.10 23.51 -30.62
C PRO A 12 -41.92 22.47 -29.50
N ALA A 13 -41.25 21.37 -29.85
CA ALA A 13 -40.88 20.27 -28.95
C ALA A 13 -39.86 20.73 -27.90
N PRO A 14 -39.85 20.12 -26.69
CA PRO A 14 -38.90 20.47 -25.65
C PRO A 14 -37.47 20.03 -26.02
N SER A 15 -36.56 20.96 -25.88
CA SER A 15 -35.11 20.85 -26.06
C SER A 15 -34.47 19.84 -25.12
N ALA A 16 -33.48 19.13 -25.67
CA ALA A 16 -32.66 18.11 -25.05
C ALA A 16 -32.01 18.55 -23.72
N GLU A 17 -31.92 17.57 -22.83
CA GLU A 17 -31.28 17.62 -21.52
C GLU A 17 -29.80 17.97 -21.65
N ALA A 18 -29.35 18.93 -20.85
CA ALA A 18 -27.96 19.31 -20.73
C ALA A 18 -27.22 18.22 -19.95
N GLU A 19 -26.47 17.37 -20.66
CA GLU A 19 -25.42 16.54 -20.07
C GLU A 19 -24.44 17.46 -19.32
N THR A 20 -24.40 17.30 -18.01
CA THR A 20 -23.42 17.97 -17.15
C THR A 20 -22.11 17.21 -17.31
N SER A 21 -21.30 17.64 -18.28
CA SER A 21 -19.94 17.13 -18.47
C SER A 21 -19.11 17.44 -17.23
N LEU A 22 -18.58 16.39 -16.60
CA LEU A 22 -17.51 16.53 -15.61
C LEU A 22 -16.31 17.19 -16.30
N PRO A 23 -15.65 18.19 -15.69
CA PRO A 23 -14.49 18.81 -16.29
C PRO A 23 -13.41 17.75 -16.52
N PRO A 24 -12.77 17.71 -17.69
CA PRO A 24 -11.64 16.82 -17.92
C PRO A 24 -10.56 17.14 -16.89
N ASP A 25 -10.05 16.09 -16.25
CA ASP A 25 -8.93 16.13 -15.32
C ASP A 25 -7.66 16.48 -16.13
N GLU A 26 -7.46 17.76 -16.43
CA GLU A 26 -6.34 18.31 -17.20
C GLU A 26 -5.03 18.40 -16.37
N GLY A 27 -4.81 17.43 -15.48
CA GLY A 27 -3.55 17.27 -14.77
C GLY A 27 -2.51 16.58 -15.65
N SER A 28 -1.67 17.37 -16.32
CA SER A 28 -0.43 16.98 -17.04
C SER A 28 -0.23 15.47 -17.25
N HIS A 29 -0.86 14.93 -18.28
CA HIS A 29 -0.55 13.59 -18.76
C HIS A 29 0.82 13.60 -19.44
N VAL A 30 1.91 13.59 -18.65
CA VAL A 30 3.12 12.93 -19.12
C VAL A 30 2.67 11.50 -19.47
N PRO A 31 2.84 11.02 -20.71
CA PRO A 31 2.50 9.65 -21.07
C PRO A 31 3.26 8.74 -20.11
N LYS A 32 2.56 8.15 -19.15
CA LYS A 32 3.20 7.18 -18.25
C LYS A 32 3.63 6.03 -19.13
N GLU A 33 4.92 5.72 -19.09
CA GLU A 33 5.52 4.59 -19.81
C GLU A 33 4.66 3.34 -19.58
N GLU A 34 4.35 2.63 -20.66
CA GLU A 34 3.66 1.35 -20.58
C GLU A 34 4.52 0.36 -19.78
N ASP A 35 3.92 -0.48 -18.95
CA ASP A 35 4.70 -1.49 -18.23
C ASP A 35 5.32 -2.45 -19.25
N THR A 36 6.58 -2.82 -19.06
CA THR A 36 7.27 -3.76 -19.95
C THR A 36 6.73 -5.19 -19.77
N GLU A 37 6.18 -5.50 -18.59
CA GLU A 37 5.71 -6.82 -18.18
C GLU A 37 4.37 -6.77 -17.42
N TRP A 38 3.65 -7.90 -17.42
CA TRP A 38 2.44 -8.10 -16.62
C TRP A 38 2.80 -8.49 -15.20
N HIS A 39 2.15 -7.87 -14.22
CA HIS A 39 2.43 -8.10 -12.81
C HIS A 39 1.20 -8.68 -12.11
N VAL A 40 1.40 -9.75 -11.34
CA VAL A 40 0.39 -10.27 -10.42
C VAL A 40 0.09 -9.20 -9.35
N GLY A 41 -1.19 -8.99 -9.06
CA GLY A 41 -1.68 -7.87 -8.25
C GLY A 41 -1.98 -6.61 -9.06
N GLY A 42 -1.53 -6.53 -10.31
CA GLY A 42 -1.80 -5.42 -11.22
C GLY A 42 -3.26 -5.35 -11.64
N LYS A 43 -3.81 -4.13 -11.70
CA LYS A 43 -5.12 -3.81 -12.25
C LYS A 43 -4.95 -3.25 -13.65
N TYR A 44 -5.69 -3.80 -14.61
CA TYR A 44 -5.57 -3.47 -16.01
C TYR A 44 -6.93 -3.22 -16.62
N GLN A 45 -6.99 -2.27 -17.55
CA GLN A 45 -8.18 -1.96 -18.31
C GLN A 45 -8.29 -2.92 -19.48
N VAL A 46 -9.49 -3.44 -19.73
CA VAL A 46 -9.79 -4.28 -20.89
C VAL A 46 -9.96 -3.38 -22.11
N LEU A 47 -9.16 -3.58 -23.15
CA LEU A 47 -9.25 -2.86 -24.42
C LEU A 47 -10.26 -3.52 -25.36
N GLN A 48 -10.22 -4.85 -25.43
CA GLN A 48 -11.11 -5.65 -26.25
C GLN A 48 -11.80 -6.71 -25.41
N GLY A 49 -13.11 -6.88 -25.62
CA GLY A 49 -13.87 -7.91 -24.91
C GLY A 49 -13.38 -9.31 -25.25
N ALA A 50 -13.42 -10.21 -24.26
CA ALA A 50 -12.91 -11.57 -24.39
C ALA A 50 -13.71 -12.56 -23.54
N GLN A 51 -13.68 -13.84 -23.93
CA GLN A 51 -14.22 -14.92 -23.12
C GLN A 51 -13.18 -15.40 -22.11
N VAL A 52 -13.59 -15.48 -20.85
CA VAL A 52 -12.77 -15.96 -19.73
C VAL A 52 -13.16 -17.40 -19.44
N LYS A 53 -12.16 -18.28 -19.32
CA LYS A 53 -12.35 -19.72 -19.15
C LYS A 53 -12.40 -20.14 -17.69
N THR A 54 -13.17 -21.18 -17.37
CA THR A 54 -13.20 -21.75 -16.01
C THR A 54 -11.88 -22.42 -15.63
N ILE A 55 -11.29 -23.16 -16.58
CA ILE A 55 -10.05 -23.90 -16.42
C ILE A 55 -9.05 -23.38 -17.45
N ARG A 56 -7.76 -23.51 -17.15
CA ARG A 56 -6.63 -23.23 -18.05
C ARG A 56 -6.56 -24.20 -19.23
N ASN A 57 -7.56 -24.13 -20.10
CA ASN A 57 -7.67 -24.90 -21.33
C ASN A 57 -8.54 -24.11 -22.33
N ALA A 58 -8.09 -23.97 -23.57
CA ALA A 58 -8.87 -23.32 -24.63
C ALA A 58 -10.24 -23.99 -24.85
N SER A 59 -10.32 -25.31 -24.62
CA SER A 59 -11.55 -26.11 -24.72
C SER A 59 -12.41 -26.10 -23.45
N SER A 60 -11.97 -25.42 -22.38
CA SER A 60 -12.79 -25.25 -21.17
C SER A 60 -14.06 -24.47 -21.51
N PRO A 61 -15.19 -24.74 -20.81
CA PRO A 61 -16.34 -23.86 -20.85
C PRO A 61 -15.95 -22.43 -20.44
N ASP A 62 -16.60 -21.46 -21.06
CA ASP A 62 -16.53 -20.06 -20.69
C ASP A 62 -17.14 -19.89 -19.30
N ALA A 63 -16.40 -19.24 -18.40
CA ALA A 63 -16.88 -18.81 -17.09
C ALA A 63 -17.73 -17.55 -17.25
N PHE A 64 -17.22 -16.54 -17.96
CA PHE A 64 -17.89 -15.27 -18.21
C PHE A 64 -17.20 -14.51 -19.36
N ALA A 65 -17.84 -13.44 -19.83
CA ALA A 65 -17.26 -12.50 -20.79
C ALA A 65 -16.86 -11.20 -20.09
N ILE A 66 -15.69 -10.66 -20.45
CA ILE A 66 -15.26 -9.30 -20.09
C ILE A 66 -15.49 -8.35 -21.26
N ARG A 67 -15.81 -7.09 -20.99
CA ARG A 67 -16.11 -6.06 -21.99
C ARG A 67 -15.00 -5.02 -22.06
N PRO A 68 -14.87 -4.30 -23.19
CA PRO A 68 -14.02 -3.11 -23.24
C PRO A 68 -14.34 -2.16 -22.08
N GLN A 69 -13.32 -1.51 -21.54
CA GLN A 69 -13.35 -0.61 -20.38
C GLN A 69 -13.52 -1.29 -19.01
N ASP A 70 -13.85 -2.59 -18.94
CA ASP A 70 -13.86 -3.30 -17.66
C ASP A 70 -12.45 -3.27 -17.04
N VAL A 71 -12.37 -3.35 -15.71
CA VAL A 71 -11.10 -3.44 -14.98
C VAL A 71 -10.94 -4.84 -14.42
N VAL A 72 -9.79 -5.46 -14.69
CA VAL A 72 -9.45 -6.79 -14.19
C VAL A 72 -8.19 -6.73 -13.33
N THR A 73 -8.13 -7.56 -12.29
CA THR A 73 -6.92 -7.76 -11.46
C THR A 73 -6.27 -9.08 -11.87
N LEU A 74 -4.97 -9.09 -12.18
CA LEU A 74 -4.24 -10.34 -12.42
C LEU A 74 -3.94 -11.03 -11.07
N ILE A 75 -4.45 -12.24 -10.87
CA ILE A 75 -4.20 -13.04 -9.65
C ILE A 75 -3.07 -14.05 -9.84
N HIS A 76 -2.91 -14.55 -11.06
CA HIS A 76 -1.87 -15.51 -11.39
C HIS A 76 -1.43 -15.30 -12.82
N LEU A 77 -0.12 -15.39 -13.04
CA LEU A 77 0.47 -15.36 -14.37
C LEU A 77 1.29 -16.64 -14.55
N GLU A 78 0.99 -17.38 -15.61
CA GLU A 78 1.80 -18.54 -15.95
C GLU A 78 3.19 -18.09 -16.43
N LYS A 79 4.23 -18.76 -15.91
CA LYS A 79 5.60 -18.52 -16.38
C LYS A 79 5.66 -18.86 -17.87
N PRO A 80 6.28 -18.02 -18.72
CA PRO A 80 6.42 -18.33 -20.13
C PRO A 80 7.16 -19.67 -20.30
N GLY A 81 6.47 -20.68 -20.84
CA GLY A 81 7.11 -21.85 -21.42
C GLY A 81 7.77 -21.49 -22.76
N SER A 82 8.68 -22.33 -23.25
CA SER A 82 9.52 -22.03 -24.43
C SER A 82 8.75 -21.78 -25.74
N ASP A 83 7.45 -22.13 -25.83
CA ASP A 83 6.65 -21.94 -27.06
C ASP A 83 5.12 -21.79 -26.81
N VAL A 84 4.69 -21.50 -25.58
CA VAL A 84 3.26 -21.62 -25.21
C VAL A 84 2.63 -20.26 -24.91
N LYS A 85 1.42 -20.07 -25.47
CA LYS A 85 0.50 -18.98 -25.17
C LYS A 85 0.42 -18.75 -23.65
N ARG A 86 0.56 -17.50 -23.19
CA ARG A 86 0.52 -17.19 -21.75
C ARG A 86 -0.92 -17.16 -21.26
N TRP A 87 -1.21 -17.89 -20.19
CA TRP A 87 -2.48 -17.77 -19.48
C TRP A 87 -2.33 -16.88 -18.26
N ALA A 88 -3.34 -16.07 -17.99
CA ALA A 88 -3.46 -15.32 -16.75
C ALA A 88 -4.80 -15.63 -16.07
N CYS A 89 -4.77 -15.87 -14.76
CA CYS A 89 -5.98 -15.88 -13.97
C CYS A 89 -6.33 -14.44 -13.60
N ILE A 90 -7.51 -14.00 -13.98
CA ILE A 90 -8.02 -12.65 -13.75
C ILE A 90 -9.22 -12.66 -12.80
N LEU A 91 -9.39 -11.55 -12.09
CA LEU A 91 -10.58 -11.25 -11.30
C LEU A 91 -11.16 -9.91 -11.74
N PRO A 92 -12.33 -9.89 -12.40
CA PRO A 92 -12.98 -8.65 -12.79
C PRO A 92 -13.40 -7.85 -11.56
N GLN A 93 -13.45 -6.53 -11.69
CA GLN A 93 -13.90 -5.63 -10.62
C GLN A 93 -15.33 -5.97 -10.15
N ASN A 94 -16.20 -6.42 -11.07
CA ASN A 94 -17.47 -7.04 -10.71
C ASN A 94 -17.22 -8.47 -10.19
N ARG A 95 -17.18 -8.63 -8.86
CA ARG A 95 -16.82 -9.88 -8.20
C ARG A 95 -17.88 -10.98 -8.32
N ASP A 96 -19.09 -10.67 -8.74
CA ASP A 96 -20.17 -11.66 -8.95
C ASP A 96 -19.81 -12.70 -10.02
N LEU A 97 -18.86 -12.36 -10.90
CA LEU A 97 -18.39 -13.24 -11.98
C LEU A 97 -17.34 -14.27 -11.51
N GLY A 98 -16.74 -14.09 -10.32
CA GLY A 98 -15.65 -14.94 -9.84
C GLY A 98 -14.34 -14.79 -10.62
N ALA A 99 -13.37 -15.66 -10.33
CA ALA A 99 -12.07 -15.69 -11.01
C ALA A 99 -12.14 -16.59 -12.26
N GLY A 100 -11.35 -16.28 -13.28
CA GLY A 100 -11.25 -17.13 -14.46
C GLY A 100 -9.94 -16.94 -15.23
N TRP A 101 -9.72 -17.77 -16.25
CA TRP A 101 -8.50 -17.84 -17.03
C TRP A 101 -8.65 -17.13 -18.38
N LEU A 102 -7.82 -16.12 -18.61
CA LEU A 102 -7.73 -15.37 -19.84
C LEU A 102 -6.46 -15.76 -20.60
N LEU A 103 -6.59 -15.98 -21.91
CA LEU A 103 -5.49 -16.28 -22.80
C LEU A 103 -4.85 -14.98 -23.33
N LEU A 104 -3.62 -14.69 -22.91
CA LEU A 104 -2.85 -13.54 -23.36
C LEU A 104 -2.04 -13.91 -24.62
N SER A 105 -2.71 -13.95 -25.79
CA SER A 105 -2.06 -14.31 -27.06
C SER A 105 -1.23 -13.15 -27.62
N ASP A 106 -1.88 -12.00 -27.87
CA ASP A 106 -1.24 -10.68 -27.90
C ASP A 106 -1.83 -9.86 -26.74
N PRO A 107 -1.13 -9.77 -25.61
CA PRO A 107 -1.67 -9.10 -24.44
C PRO A 107 -2.03 -7.64 -24.69
N SER A 108 -1.35 -6.99 -25.65
CA SER A 108 -1.46 -5.56 -25.95
C SER A 108 -2.78 -5.22 -26.64
N GLU A 109 -3.43 -6.20 -27.25
CA GLU A 109 -4.74 -6.03 -27.90
C GLU A 109 -5.90 -6.18 -26.90
N LEU A 110 -5.74 -7.05 -25.89
CA LEU A 110 -6.81 -7.37 -24.95
C LEU A 110 -6.81 -6.47 -23.71
N LEU A 111 -5.65 -6.21 -23.13
CA LEU A 111 -5.49 -5.44 -21.91
C LEU A 111 -4.56 -4.26 -22.16
N ALA A 112 -4.88 -3.10 -21.59
CA ALA A 112 -3.96 -1.97 -21.58
C ALA A 112 -2.73 -2.37 -20.76
N LYS A 113 -1.55 -2.31 -21.34
CA LYS A 113 -0.28 -2.71 -20.69
C LYS A 113 0.18 -1.76 -19.59
N ARG A 114 -0.67 -0.80 -19.20
CA ARG A 114 -0.42 0.16 -18.13
C ARG A 114 -1.22 -0.24 -16.89
N ARG A 115 -0.52 -0.50 -15.78
CA ARG A 115 -1.18 -0.68 -14.48
C ARG A 115 -1.97 0.56 -14.08
N LEU A 116 -3.19 0.32 -13.65
CA LEU A 116 -4.10 1.34 -13.12
C LEU A 116 -3.76 1.65 -11.66
N LYS A 117 -4.20 2.83 -11.20
CA LYS A 117 -4.07 3.24 -9.79
C LYS A 117 -4.77 2.22 -8.88
N GLY A 118 -4.11 1.89 -7.79
CA GLY A 118 -4.58 0.90 -6.82
C GLY A 118 -4.34 -0.56 -7.22
N SER A 119 -3.42 -0.77 -8.17
CA SER A 119 -2.70 -2.03 -8.34
C SER A 119 -1.87 -2.35 -7.10
N TRP A 120 -1.66 -3.64 -6.84
CA TRP A 120 -0.74 -4.12 -5.81
C TRP A 120 0.64 -4.38 -6.43
N GLU A 121 1.68 -3.94 -5.73
CA GLU A 121 3.07 -3.97 -6.17
C GLU A 121 3.95 -4.71 -5.17
N VAL A 122 5.01 -5.34 -5.70
CA VAL A 122 6.11 -5.98 -4.96
C VAL A 122 7.43 -5.35 -5.42
N PRO A 123 8.30 -4.89 -4.51
CA PRO A 123 8.02 -4.71 -3.09
C PRO A 123 6.95 -3.64 -2.87
N GLY A 124 6.15 -3.79 -1.81
CA GLY A 124 5.20 -2.75 -1.46
C GLY A 124 4.90 -2.70 0.03
N ARG A 125 4.61 -1.51 0.54
CA ARG A 125 4.21 -1.32 1.94
C ARG A 125 2.85 -0.65 1.99
N TYR A 126 1.95 -1.21 2.79
CA TYR A 126 0.54 -0.81 2.77
C TYR A 126 -0.02 -0.73 4.19
N ILE A 127 -0.95 0.19 4.40
CA ILE A 127 -1.65 0.36 5.69
C ILE A 127 -2.97 -0.41 5.65
N ALA A 128 -3.23 -1.22 6.67
CA ALA A 128 -4.48 -1.93 6.82
C ALA A 128 -5.65 -0.95 7.05
N LYS A 129 -6.72 -1.09 6.26
CA LYS A 129 -8.01 -0.40 6.48
C LYS A 129 -8.92 -1.18 7.42
N HIS A 130 -8.78 -2.49 7.42
CA HIS A 130 -9.59 -3.44 8.20
C HIS A 130 -8.65 -4.47 8.84
N SER A 131 -9.11 -5.12 9.91
CA SER A 131 -8.38 -6.26 10.47
C SER A 131 -8.17 -7.34 9.41
N ALA A 132 -6.97 -7.91 9.36
CA ALA A 132 -6.62 -9.00 8.45
C ALA A 132 -5.82 -10.09 9.16
N VAL A 133 -6.20 -11.34 8.94
CA VAL A 133 -5.51 -12.49 9.55
C VAL A 133 -4.33 -12.92 8.68
N VAL A 134 -3.16 -13.01 9.31
CA VAL A 134 -1.95 -13.58 8.71
C VAL A 134 -1.87 -15.05 9.04
N ARG A 135 -1.70 -15.88 8.01
CA ARG A 135 -1.63 -17.33 8.14
C ARG A 135 -0.25 -17.86 7.78
N SER A 136 0.06 -19.07 8.22
CA SER A 136 1.34 -19.73 7.94
C SER A 136 1.52 -20.07 6.45
N GLY A 137 0.43 -20.27 5.70
CA GLY A 137 0.45 -20.59 4.27
C GLY A 137 -0.57 -19.83 3.42
N ALA A 138 -0.44 -19.92 2.10
CA ALA A 138 -1.35 -19.28 1.15
C ALA A 138 -2.79 -19.85 1.19
N SER A 139 -2.98 -21.05 1.73
CA SER A 139 -4.31 -21.62 1.96
C SER A 139 -5.06 -20.87 3.06
N LEU A 140 -6.39 -20.76 2.94
CA LEU A 140 -7.25 -20.25 4.01
C LEU A 140 -7.38 -21.24 5.18
N ALA A 141 -7.10 -22.52 4.95
CA ALA A 141 -7.12 -23.56 5.97
C ALA A 141 -5.81 -23.64 6.78
N SER A 142 -4.77 -22.89 6.40
CA SER A 142 -3.51 -22.85 7.14
C SER A 142 -3.62 -22.11 8.48
N ASP A 143 -2.76 -22.42 9.43
CA ASP A 143 -2.79 -21.89 10.79
C ASP A 143 -2.69 -20.36 10.84
N GLU A 144 -3.44 -19.74 11.73
CA GLU A 144 -3.37 -18.30 12.01
C GLU A 144 -2.14 -18.00 12.88
N ILE A 145 -1.29 -17.09 12.44
CA ILE A 145 -0.03 -16.75 13.14
C ILE A 145 0.01 -15.33 13.71
N ALA A 146 -0.80 -14.42 13.15
CA ALA A 146 -0.93 -13.04 13.61
C ALA A 146 -2.23 -12.40 13.08
N GLU A 147 -2.64 -11.31 13.69
CA GLU A 147 -3.69 -10.41 13.18
C GLU A 147 -3.07 -9.03 12.95
N VAL A 148 -3.32 -8.45 11.77
CA VAL A 148 -2.95 -7.07 11.43
C VAL A 148 -4.15 -6.19 11.72
N LYS A 149 -3.98 -5.18 12.55
CA LYS A 149 -5.06 -4.26 12.94
C LYS A 149 -5.21 -3.10 11.95
N PRO A 150 -6.39 -2.47 11.87
CA PRO A 150 -6.55 -1.23 11.10
C PRO A 150 -5.54 -0.17 11.54
N GLY A 151 -4.82 0.41 10.58
CA GLY A 151 -3.77 1.40 10.81
C GLY A 151 -2.35 0.83 10.83
N GLU A 152 -2.18 -0.47 11.03
CA GLU A 152 -0.85 -1.11 10.99
C GLU A 152 -0.33 -1.24 9.56
N GLU A 153 0.98 -1.11 9.41
CA GLU A 153 1.67 -1.32 8.15
C GLU A 153 2.06 -2.79 7.94
N VAL A 154 1.99 -3.23 6.69
CA VAL A 154 2.55 -4.51 6.24
C VAL A 154 3.49 -4.30 5.08
N LEU A 155 4.60 -5.03 5.08
CA LEU A 155 5.52 -5.12 3.96
C LEU A 155 5.15 -6.35 3.13
N VAL A 156 4.61 -6.14 1.93
CA VAL A 156 4.32 -7.18 0.94
C VAL A 156 5.62 -7.57 0.23
N VAL A 157 5.93 -8.86 0.36
CA VAL A 157 7.15 -9.51 -0.15
C VAL A 157 6.87 -10.34 -1.39
N GLU A 158 5.67 -10.91 -1.46
CA GLU A 158 5.25 -11.75 -2.58
C GLU A 158 3.73 -11.60 -2.75
N ILE A 159 3.25 -11.65 -4.00
CA ILE A 159 1.82 -11.72 -4.30
C ILE A 159 1.58 -12.98 -5.12
N GLY A 160 0.55 -13.73 -4.75
CA GLY A 160 0.20 -14.97 -5.41
C GLY A 160 -1.27 -15.31 -5.28
N ALA A 161 -1.64 -16.45 -5.85
CA ALA A 161 -2.97 -17.02 -5.74
C ALA A 161 -3.03 -17.97 -4.53
N SER A 162 -4.17 -18.03 -3.84
CA SER A 162 -4.43 -19.14 -2.93
C SER A 162 -4.46 -20.46 -3.70
N PRO A 163 -3.74 -21.51 -3.27
CA PRO A 163 -3.94 -22.84 -3.82
C PRO A 163 -5.40 -23.24 -3.62
N SER A 164 -5.99 -23.92 -4.61
CA SER A 164 -7.24 -24.64 -4.36
C SER A 164 -6.89 -25.89 -3.56
N ASP A 165 -7.32 -25.94 -2.31
CA ASP A 165 -7.17 -27.07 -1.39
C ASP A 165 -8.10 -28.26 -1.75
N GLY A 166 -8.54 -28.37 -3.00
CA GLY A 166 -9.22 -29.58 -3.51
C GLY A 166 -10.62 -29.87 -2.92
N HIS A 167 -11.16 -29.01 -2.07
CA HIS A 167 -12.54 -29.12 -1.63
C HIS A 167 -13.47 -28.80 -2.80
N LYS A 168 -14.39 -29.74 -3.09
CA LYS A 168 -15.24 -29.76 -4.29
C LYS A 168 -16.27 -28.63 -4.35
N ASP A 169 -16.48 -27.91 -3.25
CA ASP A 169 -17.44 -26.82 -3.17
C ASP A 169 -16.69 -25.48 -3.35
N GLU A 170 -16.73 -24.97 -4.58
CA GLU A 170 -16.48 -23.57 -4.97
C GLU A 170 -15.34 -22.85 -4.25
N GLN A 171 -14.12 -23.39 -4.32
CA GLN A 171 -12.97 -22.60 -3.90
C GLN A 171 -12.67 -21.49 -4.91
N VAL A 172 -13.14 -20.29 -4.56
CA VAL A 172 -12.80 -19.03 -5.22
C VAL A 172 -11.29 -18.79 -5.08
N ILE A 173 -10.57 -18.78 -6.20
CA ILE A 173 -9.16 -18.37 -6.26
C ILE A 173 -9.09 -16.91 -5.79
N ARG A 174 -8.28 -16.62 -4.75
CA ARG A 174 -8.12 -15.28 -4.21
C ARG A 174 -6.71 -14.77 -4.35
N LEU A 175 -6.59 -13.46 -4.55
CA LEU A 175 -5.32 -12.75 -4.45
C LEU A 175 -4.85 -12.72 -3.00
N ARG A 176 -3.65 -13.21 -2.76
CA ARG A 176 -3.00 -13.22 -1.45
C ARG A 176 -1.61 -12.63 -1.54
N ALA A 177 -1.15 -12.12 -0.41
CA ALA A 177 0.18 -11.59 -0.27
C ALA A 177 0.91 -12.29 0.86
N ARG A 178 2.17 -12.65 0.63
CA ARG A 178 3.11 -12.96 1.69
C ARG A 178 3.65 -11.64 2.23
N VAL A 179 3.49 -11.42 3.51
CA VAL A 179 3.81 -10.16 4.17
C VAL A 179 4.69 -10.35 5.39
N LYS A 180 5.45 -9.32 5.74
CA LYS A 180 5.98 -9.09 7.08
C LYS A 180 5.12 -8.05 7.78
N THR A 181 4.69 -8.36 9.00
CA THR A 181 3.95 -7.44 9.90
C THR A 181 4.91 -6.59 10.73
N GLU A 182 4.41 -5.53 11.37
CA GLU A 182 5.19 -4.74 12.36
C GLU A 182 5.73 -5.59 13.52
N SER A 183 5.02 -6.65 13.89
CA SER A 183 5.45 -7.63 14.92
C SER A 183 6.50 -8.65 14.44
N ASP A 184 7.13 -8.39 13.29
CA ASP A 184 8.15 -9.25 12.64
C ASP A 184 7.65 -10.67 12.31
N LYS A 185 6.32 -10.88 12.25
CA LYS A 185 5.73 -12.14 11.77
C LYS A 185 5.64 -12.14 10.25
N ILE A 186 6.03 -13.25 9.64
CA ILE A 186 5.98 -13.46 8.20
C ILE A 186 4.96 -14.53 7.87
N GLY A 187 4.00 -14.22 7.01
CA GLY A 187 2.98 -15.17 6.57
C GLY A 187 2.12 -14.63 5.45
N TRP A 188 1.03 -15.33 5.13
CA TRP A 188 0.14 -15.02 4.03
C TRP A 188 -1.18 -14.44 4.50
N LEU A 189 -1.60 -13.33 3.91
CA LEU A 189 -2.91 -12.73 4.15
C LEU A 189 -3.66 -12.47 2.84
N SER A 190 -4.95 -12.15 2.92
CA SER A 190 -5.73 -11.70 1.76
C SER A 190 -5.64 -10.18 1.64
N LEU A 191 -5.43 -9.66 0.44
CA LEU A 191 -5.41 -8.20 0.18
C LEU A 191 -6.82 -7.62 0.10
N GLU A 192 -7.81 -8.48 -0.14
CA GLU A 192 -9.23 -8.15 -0.23
C GLU A 192 -10.04 -9.22 0.51
N ASN A 193 -11.21 -8.85 1.01
CA ASN A 193 -12.13 -9.80 1.62
C ASN A 193 -12.91 -10.61 0.54
N HIS A 194 -13.82 -11.48 0.97
CA HIS A 194 -14.63 -12.29 0.06
C HIS A 194 -15.60 -11.46 -0.81
N THR A 195 -15.92 -10.23 -0.42
CA THR A 195 -16.76 -9.31 -1.22
C THR A 195 -15.94 -8.43 -2.17
N GLY A 196 -14.61 -8.59 -2.21
CA GLY A 196 -13.70 -7.75 -3.00
C GLY A 196 -13.42 -6.37 -2.40
N THR A 197 -13.83 -6.11 -1.17
CA THR A 197 -13.45 -4.89 -0.44
C THR A 197 -11.97 -4.99 -0.08
N ALA A 198 -11.18 -4.00 -0.51
CA ALA A 198 -9.76 -3.91 -0.19
C ALA A 198 -9.55 -3.80 1.33
N LEU A 199 -8.77 -4.73 1.87
CA LEU A 199 -8.40 -4.74 3.29
C LEU A 199 -7.31 -3.72 3.61
N PHE A 200 -6.62 -3.21 2.58
CA PHE A 200 -5.51 -2.26 2.70
C PHE A 200 -5.77 -0.99 1.89
N ASN A 201 -5.05 0.08 2.25
CA ASN A 201 -4.90 1.21 1.35
C ASN A 201 -4.10 0.79 0.14
N SER A 202 -4.53 1.20 -1.05
CA SER A 202 -3.95 0.74 -2.31
C SER A 202 -2.74 1.55 -2.74
N THR A 203 -2.31 2.53 -1.93
CA THR A 203 -1.11 3.31 -2.20
C THR A 203 0.10 2.59 -1.64
N ASN A 204 1.07 2.28 -2.51
CA ASN A 204 2.35 1.72 -2.10
C ASN A 204 3.21 2.81 -1.44
N LEU A 205 3.49 2.63 -0.14
CA LEU A 205 4.29 3.54 0.68
C LEU A 205 5.81 3.39 0.43
N LEU A 206 6.24 2.42 -0.38
CA LEU A 206 7.62 2.34 -0.90
C LEU A 206 7.75 2.98 -2.29
N GLY A 207 6.63 3.30 -2.94
CA GLY A 207 6.59 3.92 -4.26
C GLY A 207 6.82 5.42 -4.22
N GLN A 208 6.97 6.03 -5.40
CA GLN A 208 7.12 7.49 -5.55
C GLN A 208 5.90 8.27 -5.04
N GLY A 209 4.70 7.67 -5.08
CA GLY A 209 3.46 8.29 -4.63
C GLY A 209 3.41 8.57 -3.13
N VAL A 210 4.37 8.11 -2.33
CA VAL A 210 4.43 8.41 -0.89
C VAL A 210 4.57 9.89 -0.60
N ALA A 211 5.33 10.63 -1.42
CA ALA A 211 5.48 12.07 -1.27
C ALA A 211 4.15 12.81 -1.51
N GLU A 212 3.36 12.36 -2.48
CA GLU A 212 2.01 12.90 -2.73
C GLU A 212 1.09 12.63 -1.53
N VAL A 213 1.12 11.41 -0.97
CA VAL A 213 0.33 11.07 0.24
C VAL A 213 0.72 11.96 1.42
N HIS A 214 2.03 12.17 1.62
CA HIS A 214 2.54 13.08 2.65
C HIS A 214 2.02 14.50 2.45
N GLN A 215 2.17 15.08 1.26
CA GLN A 215 1.68 16.42 0.93
C GLN A 215 0.17 16.56 1.13
N HIS A 216 -0.61 15.56 0.69
CA HIS A 216 -2.06 15.53 0.91
C HIS A 216 -2.41 15.50 2.40
N SER A 217 -1.66 14.76 3.22
CA SER A 217 -1.83 14.72 4.67
C SER A 217 -1.59 16.09 5.30
N LEU A 218 -0.54 16.80 4.88
CA LEU A 218 -0.23 18.16 5.36
C LEU A 218 -1.34 19.16 5.01
N HIS A 219 -1.83 19.11 3.77
CA HIS A 219 -2.94 19.97 3.34
C HIS A 219 -4.23 19.66 4.09
N ALA A 220 -4.51 18.38 4.40
CA ALA A 220 -5.67 18.00 5.18
C ALA A 220 -5.57 18.52 6.64
N GLU A 221 -4.39 18.39 7.27
CA GLU A 221 -4.13 18.91 8.62
C GLU A 221 -4.26 20.43 8.68
N ALA A 222 -3.67 21.16 7.72
CA ALA A 222 -3.75 22.62 7.65
C ALA A 222 -5.18 23.15 7.52
N ASN A 223 -6.07 22.39 6.87
CA ASN A 223 -7.48 22.75 6.69
C ASN A 223 -8.40 22.25 7.82
N GLY A 224 -7.86 21.58 8.85
CA GLY A 224 -8.65 20.96 9.90
C GLY A 224 -9.60 19.85 9.39
N LEU A 225 -9.42 19.41 8.14
CA LEU A 225 -10.20 18.36 7.49
C LEU A 225 -9.54 17.02 7.81
N TRP A 226 -9.55 16.65 9.09
CA TRP A 226 -9.16 15.31 9.52
C TRP A 226 -10.23 14.31 9.08
N ASN A 227 -10.23 13.98 7.80
CA ASN A 227 -10.96 12.83 7.32
C ASN A 227 -10.22 11.59 7.84
N ALA A 228 -10.88 10.79 8.67
CA ALA A 228 -10.39 9.51 9.20
C ALA A 228 -10.13 8.43 8.12
N SER A 229 -9.93 8.82 6.87
CA SER A 229 -9.66 7.97 5.71
C SER A 229 -8.25 8.17 5.15
N VAL A 230 -7.57 9.28 5.48
CA VAL A 230 -6.13 9.40 5.25
C VAL A 230 -5.48 8.91 6.55
N PRO A 231 -4.85 7.72 6.56
CA PRO A 231 -4.11 7.31 7.74
C PRO A 231 -3.05 8.38 8.00
N PRO A 232 -2.89 8.84 9.25
CA PRO A 232 -1.87 9.82 9.56
C PRO A 232 -0.54 9.26 9.09
N VAL A 233 0.08 9.90 8.08
CA VAL A 233 1.46 9.61 7.73
C VAL A 233 2.22 9.89 9.00
N HIS A 234 2.79 8.83 9.60
CA HIS A 234 3.33 8.76 10.96
C HIS A 234 3.67 10.15 11.52
N ARG A 235 2.92 10.61 12.54
CA ARG A 235 3.45 11.68 13.39
C ARG A 235 4.76 11.15 13.95
N SER A 236 5.82 11.88 13.65
CA SER A 236 7.20 11.42 13.82
C SER A 236 7.43 10.80 15.19
N VAL A 237 8.11 9.66 15.22
CA VAL A 237 8.60 9.00 16.44
C VAL A 237 9.48 9.96 17.27
N HIS A 238 9.95 11.06 16.68
CA HIS A 238 10.80 12.06 17.32
C HIS A 238 10.13 12.95 18.36
N THR A 239 8.79 12.98 18.48
CA THR A 239 8.17 13.66 19.63
C THR A 239 8.40 12.92 20.95
N ASP A 240 8.75 11.62 20.90
CA ASP A 240 9.00 10.78 22.08
C ASP A 240 10.51 10.63 22.39
N LYS A 241 11.30 11.66 22.08
CA LYS A 241 12.75 11.70 22.34
C LYS A 241 13.16 11.47 23.79
N ALA A 242 12.23 11.61 24.74
CA ALA A 242 12.48 11.30 26.15
C ALA A 242 12.89 9.83 26.37
N ALA A 243 12.68 8.93 25.41
CA ALA A 243 12.90 7.49 25.58
C ALA A 243 14.21 6.94 24.99
N GLY A 244 15.13 7.77 24.50
CA GLY A 244 16.43 7.29 23.96
C GLY A 244 16.30 6.36 22.74
N LYS A 245 15.20 6.43 21.99
CA LYS A 245 15.00 5.61 20.79
C LYS A 245 15.97 6.03 19.69
N GLU A 246 16.66 5.06 19.09
CA GLU A 246 17.52 5.26 17.92
C GLU A 246 16.76 5.94 16.77
N THR A 247 17.46 6.76 15.98
CA THR A 247 16.89 7.35 14.78
C THR A 247 16.53 6.26 13.76
N PRO A 248 15.40 6.37 13.05
CA PRO A 248 14.96 5.34 12.10
C PRO A 248 15.89 5.21 10.88
N TRP A 249 16.62 6.28 10.54
CA TRP A 249 17.60 6.27 9.46
C TRP A 249 18.91 5.63 9.91
N ARG A 250 19.41 4.68 9.11
CA ARG A 250 20.65 3.92 9.35
C ARG A 250 21.60 4.05 8.17
N ALA A 251 22.90 4.06 8.43
CA ALA A 251 23.91 3.95 7.39
C ALA A 251 23.74 2.62 6.62
N GLY A 252 23.83 2.67 5.30
CA GLY A 252 23.55 1.56 4.39
C GLY A 252 22.09 1.43 3.98
N GLY A 253 21.14 2.12 4.63
CA GLY A 253 19.71 2.07 4.27
C GLY A 253 19.37 2.94 3.05
N ASN A 254 18.23 2.65 2.42
CA ASN A 254 17.68 3.46 1.33
C ASN A 254 16.35 4.09 1.74
N TYR A 255 16.16 5.37 1.48
CA TYR A 255 14.99 6.11 1.93
C TYR A 255 14.49 7.05 0.84
N ARG A 256 13.23 7.49 0.92
CA ARG A 256 12.67 8.48 -0.02
C ARG A 256 12.57 9.85 0.62
N THR A 257 12.77 10.91 -0.14
CA THR A 257 12.40 12.26 0.31
C THR A 257 10.89 12.43 0.27
N LEU A 258 10.31 13.07 1.28
CA LEU A 258 8.88 13.34 1.36
C LEU A 258 8.53 14.75 0.84
N GLU A 259 9.50 15.66 0.86
CA GLU A 259 9.39 17.04 0.39
C GLU A 259 10.59 17.41 -0.50
N GLN A 260 10.53 18.56 -1.16
CA GLN A 260 11.68 19.09 -1.91
C GLN A 260 12.76 19.56 -0.92
N LEU A 261 13.93 18.93 -0.95
CA LEU A 261 15.01 19.19 0.01
C LEU A 261 16.20 19.87 -0.64
N ARG A 262 17.02 20.52 0.18
CA ARG A 262 18.31 21.09 -0.24
C ARG A 262 19.43 20.15 0.16
N LEU A 263 20.31 19.84 -0.78
CA LEU A 263 21.50 19.04 -0.52
C LEU A 263 22.62 19.94 0.01
N LEU A 264 23.17 19.61 1.18
CA LEU A 264 24.18 20.42 1.87
C LEU A 264 25.57 19.81 1.70
N SER A 265 26.61 20.64 1.64
CA SER A 265 28.00 20.18 1.58
C SER A 265 28.50 19.63 2.94
N LYS A 266 27.96 20.16 4.04
CA LYS A 266 28.30 19.81 5.42
C LYS A 266 27.02 19.62 6.25
N PRO A 267 27.05 18.83 7.34
CA PRO A 267 25.94 18.77 8.27
C PRO A 267 25.90 20.07 9.07
N GLY A 268 24.74 20.72 9.16
CA GLY A 268 24.56 21.93 9.96
C GLY A 268 23.61 22.98 9.36
N LEU A 269 22.95 23.71 10.24
CA LEU A 269 22.05 24.81 9.89
C LEU A 269 22.80 26.13 9.60
N GLU A 270 24.01 26.30 10.16
CA GLU A 270 24.83 27.52 10.05
C GLU A 270 25.30 27.81 8.62
N THR A 271 25.19 26.85 7.72
CA THR A 271 25.64 26.98 6.32
C THR A 271 24.79 27.90 5.44
N GLN A 272 23.76 28.57 6.01
CA GLN A 272 22.84 29.43 5.26
C GLN A 272 23.54 30.62 4.56
N THR A 273 24.75 30.98 4.96
CA THR A 273 25.53 32.08 4.36
C THR A 273 26.69 31.68 3.46
N TYR A 274 27.25 30.46 3.53
CA TYR A 274 28.53 30.16 2.84
C TYR A 274 28.76 28.73 2.29
N GLY A 275 27.74 27.86 2.17
CA GLY A 275 28.05 26.50 1.71
C GLY A 275 26.88 25.64 1.20
N VAL A 276 25.80 26.26 0.72
CA VAL A 276 24.88 25.55 -0.17
C VAL A 276 25.69 25.17 -1.40
N LEU A 277 25.67 23.90 -1.83
CA LEU A 277 26.02 23.59 -3.21
C LEU A 277 24.98 24.34 -4.06
N GLU A 278 25.32 25.56 -4.46
CA GLU A 278 24.37 26.56 -4.98
C GLU A 278 23.42 25.90 -5.99
N GLY A 279 22.14 25.83 -5.60
CA GLY A 279 21.06 25.42 -6.49
C GLY A 279 20.68 23.94 -6.53
N GLN A 280 21.35 23.02 -5.81
CA GLN A 280 20.97 21.60 -5.89
C GLN A 280 19.78 21.26 -4.99
N LYS A 281 18.58 21.41 -5.55
CA LYS A 281 17.32 20.92 -4.97
C LYS A 281 17.12 19.46 -5.34
N LEU A 282 16.76 18.65 -4.36
CA LEU A 282 16.33 17.28 -4.52
C LEU A 282 14.81 17.26 -4.53
N GLU A 283 14.21 16.65 -5.56
CA GLU A 283 12.76 16.58 -5.69
C GLU A 283 12.14 15.68 -4.61
N ALA A 284 10.85 15.89 -4.35
CA ALA A 284 10.10 15.01 -3.47
C ALA A 284 9.93 13.64 -4.14
N GLY A 285 10.03 12.56 -3.36
CA GLY A 285 9.95 11.18 -3.83
C GLY A 285 11.28 10.58 -4.30
N SER A 286 12.37 11.36 -4.33
CA SER A 286 13.70 10.87 -4.68
C SER A 286 14.22 9.83 -3.69
N LEU A 287 14.72 8.71 -4.20
CA LEU A 287 15.40 7.65 -3.47
C LEU A 287 16.84 8.03 -3.18
N VAL A 288 17.22 7.95 -1.92
CA VAL A 288 18.54 8.29 -1.41
C VAL A 288 19.12 7.13 -0.61
N SER A 289 20.38 6.81 -0.86
CA SER A 289 21.16 5.84 -0.08
C SER A 289 21.92 6.57 1.01
N VAL A 290 21.68 6.22 2.28
CA VAL A 290 22.33 6.83 3.43
C VAL A 290 23.69 6.19 3.66
N THR A 291 24.72 7.01 3.73
CA THR A 291 26.12 6.58 3.98
C THR A 291 26.57 6.88 5.40
N GLU A 292 25.98 7.89 6.03
CA GLU A 292 26.34 8.35 7.37
C GLU A 292 25.13 9.05 8.01
N VAL A 293 24.99 8.93 9.33
CA VAL A 293 23.93 9.59 10.12
C VAL A 293 24.61 10.39 11.23
N ARG A 294 24.19 11.65 11.43
CA ARG A 294 24.67 12.51 12.52
C ARG A 294 23.52 13.28 13.16
N GLY A 295 23.52 13.36 14.49
CA GLY A 295 22.69 14.32 15.22
C GLY A 295 23.35 15.70 15.21
N MET A 296 22.59 16.75 14.92
CA MET A 296 23.06 18.13 14.99
C MET A 296 22.17 18.92 15.96
N PRO A 297 22.72 19.80 16.81
CA PRO A 297 21.91 20.64 17.68
C PRO A 297 20.93 21.47 16.85
N CYS A 298 19.67 21.52 17.30
CA CYS A 298 18.59 22.24 16.63
C CYS A 298 17.72 22.92 17.68
N GLU A 299 17.50 24.23 17.53
CA GLU A 299 16.77 25.06 18.48
C GLU A 299 15.36 24.51 18.80
N HIS A 300 14.67 23.92 17.81
CA HIS A 300 13.30 23.44 17.99
C HIS A 300 13.19 21.96 18.38
N LEU A 301 14.19 21.12 18.05
CA LEU A 301 14.12 19.66 18.23
C LEU A 301 15.16 19.11 19.23
N GLY A 302 15.99 19.98 19.82
CA GLY A 302 17.17 19.63 20.58
C GLY A 302 18.29 19.09 19.68
N GLU A 303 18.06 17.93 19.05
CA GLU A 303 18.96 17.32 18.06
C GLU A 303 18.18 16.94 16.79
N CYS A 304 18.55 17.49 15.65
CA CYS A 304 17.98 17.11 14.37
C CYS A 304 18.88 16.06 13.69
N PRO A 305 18.34 14.94 13.21
CA PRO A 305 19.10 13.99 12.42
C PRO A 305 19.41 14.56 11.04
N PHE A 306 20.68 14.46 10.65
CA PHE A 306 21.19 14.72 9.32
C PHE A 306 21.78 13.44 8.73
N VAL A 307 21.45 13.17 7.48
CA VAL A 307 21.95 12.00 6.76
C VAL A 307 22.83 12.42 5.60
N LYS A 308 24.01 11.82 5.48
CA LYS A 308 24.85 11.96 4.28
C LYS A 308 24.38 10.94 3.27
N VAL A 309 24.00 11.39 2.09
CA VAL A 309 23.35 10.56 1.09
C VAL A 309 24.06 10.56 -0.26
N VAL A 310 23.76 9.52 -1.03
CA VAL A 310 23.93 9.46 -2.48
C VAL A 310 22.55 9.29 -3.11
N VAL A 311 22.20 10.16 -4.07
CA VAL A 311 20.90 10.09 -4.75
C VAL A 311 20.89 8.93 -5.75
N GLY A 312 19.95 8.00 -5.60
CA GLY A 312 19.86 6.78 -6.39
C GLY A 312 18.93 6.86 -7.60
N ASP A 313 17.87 7.67 -7.53
CA ASP A 313 16.89 7.86 -8.61
C ASP A 313 16.59 9.36 -8.88
N GLY A 314 15.89 9.64 -9.99
CA GLY A 314 15.47 10.99 -10.36
C GLY A 314 16.53 11.84 -11.09
N PRO A 315 16.21 13.11 -11.40
CA PRO A 315 17.07 14.01 -12.16
C PRO A 315 18.43 14.29 -11.50
N GLN A 316 18.52 14.14 -10.18
CA GLN A 316 19.71 14.39 -9.37
C GLN A 316 20.51 13.10 -9.08
N LYS A 317 20.27 12.00 -9.81
CA LYS A 317 20.97 10.73 -9.61
C LYS A 317 22.50 10.91 -9.60
N GLY A 318 23.15 10.30 -8.60
CA GLY A 318 24.59 10.35 -8.38
C GLY A 318 25.06 11.53 -7.50
N TYR A 319 24.19 12.49 -7.20
CA TYR A 319 24.55 13.63 -6.37
C TYR A 319 24.80 13.18 -4.92
N ARG A 320 25.67 13.89 -4.21
CA ARG A 320 26.10 13.55 -2.84
C ARG A 320 26.07 14.76 -1.93
N GLY A 321 25.64 14.55 -0.69
CA GLY A 321 25.66 15.60 0.32
C GLY A 321 24.81 15.24 1.53
N TRP A 322 24.54 16.21 2.39
CA TRP A 322 23.80 16.06 3.62
C TRP A 322 22.36 16.52 3.45
N LEU A 323 21.41 15.76 4.00
CA LEU A 323 20.00 16.10 4.08
C LEU A 323 19.58 16.21 5.54
N ARG A 324 18.70 17.17 5.81
CA ARG A 324 17.98 17.27 7.07
C ARG A 324 16.80 16.29 7.04
N CYS A 325 16.64 15.45 8.06
CA CYS A 325 15.60 14.41 8.06
C CYS A 325 14.28 14.84 8.68
N ALA A 326 14.28 15.89 9.51
CA ALA A 326 13.09 16.39 10.19
C ALA A 326 12.98 17.91 10.05
N ALA A 327 11.77 18.42 9.77
CA ALA A 327 11.45 19.83 9.69
C ALA A 327 11.51 20.50 11.08
N SER A 328 11.41 21.84 11.13
CA SER A 328 11.43 22.58 12.39
C SER A 328 10.25 22.27 13.32
N ASP A 329 9.13 21.81 12.75
CA ASP A 329 7.93 21.39 13.47
C ASP A 329 7.95 19.89 13.86
N GLY A 330 9.06 19.20 13.61
CA GLY A 330 9.24 17.78 13.95
C GLY A 330 8.66 16.80 12.93
N ARG A 331 8.10 17.27 11.81
CA ARG A 331 7.65 16.37 10.74
C ARG A 331 8.83 15.77 9.99
N ASP A 332 8.69 14.53 9.53
CA ASP A 332 9.73 13.87 8.77
C ASP A 332 9.80 14.44 7.34
N LEU A 333 11.01 14.78 6.91
CA LEU A 333 11.35 15.26 5.56
C LEU A 333 11.88 14.13 4.67
N VAL A 334 12.43 13.10 5.30
CA VAL A 334 12.88 11.86 4.68
C VAL A 334 12.04 10.74 5.29
N ASP A 335 11.53 9.86 4.45
CA ASP A 335 10.75 8.71 4.86
C ASP A 335 11.52 7.87 5.87
N THR A 336 10.84 7.36 6.90
CA THR A 336 11.42 6.51 7.94
C THR A 336 11.53 5.04 7.51
N ARG A 337 10.87 4.67 6.41
CA ARG A 337 10.80 3.30 5.89
C ARG A 337 12.01 2.99 5.00
N ASP A 338 12.84 2.04 5.44
CA ASP A 338 13.98 1.55 4.67
C ASP A 338 13.52 0.70 3.48
N GLN A 339 13.85 1.14 2.28
CA GLN A 339 13.50 0.50 1.01
C GLN A 339 14.27 -0.82 0.80
N LEU A 340 15.36 -1.05 1.55
CA LEU A 340 16.11 -2.32 1.53
C LEU A 340 15.50 -3.40 2.42
N GLU A 341 14.54 -3.06 3.29
CA GLU A 341 13.94 -4.02 4.22
C GLU A 341 13.33 -5.21 3.48
N HIS A 342 12.73 -4.99 2.31
CA HIS A 342 12.23 -6.06 1.46
C HIS A 342 13.30 -7.12 1.16
N GLN A 343 14.49 -6.69 0.73
CA GLN A 343 15.57 -7.60 0.35
C GLN A 343 16.06 -8.40 1.57
N GLN A 344 16.14 -7.76 2.73
CA GLN A 344 16.51 -8.41 3.98
C GLN A 344 15.48 -9.48 4.37
N VAL A 345 14.19 -9.19 4.20
CA VAL A 345 13.10 -10.12 4.51
C VAL A 345 13.06 -11.30 3.53
N VAL A 346 13.25 -11.05 2.23
CA VAL A 346 13.39 -12.12 1.23
C VAL A 346 14.56 -13.05 1.58
N ALA A 347 15.74 -12.49 1.87
CA ALA A 347 16.91 -13.29 2.25
C ALA A 347 16.64 -14.15 3.51
N ARG A 348 15.95 -13.58 4.50
CA ARG A 348 15.56 -14.30 5.72
C ARG A 348 14.56 -15.43 5.44
N ILE A 349 13.58 -15.20 4.55
CA ILE A 349 12.63 -16.22 4.10
C ILE A 349 13.37 -17.37 3.42
N GLU A 350 14.25 -17.08 2.46
CA GLU A 350 15.03 -18.09 1.77
C GLU A 350 15.90 -18.91 2.73
N GLN A 351 16.55 -18.24 3.69
CA GLN A 351 17.36 -18.92 4.70
C GLN A 351 16.50 -19.88 5.54
N PHE A 352 15.32 -19.45 5.96
CA PHE A 352 14.40 -20.28 6.72
C PHE A 352 13.91 -21.50 5.92
N GLU A 353 13.57 -21.31 4.65
CA GLU A 353 13.13 -22.40 3.75
C GLU A 353 14.25 -23.42 3.47
N ARG A 354 15.49 -22.95 3.32
CA ARG A 354 16.67 -23.83 3.22
C ARG A 354 16.86 -24.66 4.49
N MET A 355 16.73 -24.05 5.67
CA MET A 355 16.85 -24.76 6.95
C MET A 355 15.69 -25.75 7.20
N ALA A 356 14.49 -25.46 6.73
CA ALA A 356 13.34 -26.38 6.83
C ALA A 356 13.51 -27.60 5.91
N SER A 357 14.07 -27.37 4.71
CA SER A 357 14.32 -28.43 3.72
C SER A 357 15.40 -29.42 4.20
N THR A 358 16.46 -28.93 4.87
CA THR A 358 17.53 -29.80 5.40
C THR A 358 17.04 -30.69 6.55
N LYS A 359 16.19 -30.18 7.44
CA LYS A 359 15.58 -30.98 8.53
C LYS A 359 14.69 -32.11 8.00
N THR A 360 13.90 -31.81 6.97
CA THR A 360 12.99 -32.81 6.36
C THR A 360 13.78 -33.95 5.73
N ASN A 361 14.89 -33.65 5.04
CA ASN A 361 15.73 -34.67 4.43
C ASN A 361 16.54 -35.48 5.45
N ALA A 362 17.00 -34.88 6.55
CA ALA A 362 17.72 -35.60 7.61
C ALA A 362 16.84 -36.59 8.39
N SER A 363 15.53 -36.34 8.45
CA SER A 363 14.56 -37.18 9.17
C SER A 363 13.99 -38.34 8.36
N LYS A 364 14.23 -38.40 7.03
CA LYS A 364 13.90 -39.61 6.27
C LYS A 364 14.89 -40.69 6.69
N PRO A 365 14.47 -41.71 7.47
CA PRO A 365 15.36 -42.81 7.79
C PRO A 365 15.86 -43.36 6.46
N VAL A 366 17.18 -43.50 6.33
CA VAL A 366 17.81 -44.25 5.26
C VAL A 366 17.19 -45.64 5.37
N SER A 367 16.12 -45.87 4.59
CA SER A 367 15.46 -47.15 4.48
C SER A 367 16.58 -48.14 4.26
N ALA A 368 16.78 -49.00 5.26
CA ALA A 368 17.84 -49.99 5.30
C ALA A 368 17.96 -50.55 3.89
N GLN A 369 19.11 -50.29 3.25
CA GLN A 369 19.50 -50.97 2.03
C GLN A 369 19.19 -52.44 2.27
N ALA A 370 18.23 -52.94 1.50
CA ALA A 370 17.85 -54.33 1.51
C ALA A 370 19.13 -55.15 1.51
N SER A 371 19.28 -56.00 2.52
CA SER A 371 20.33 -57.02 2.54
C SER A 371 20.36 -57.70 1.17
N PRO A 372 21.54 -57.93 0.59
CA PRO A 372 21.65 -58.60 -0.70
C PRO A 372 20.97 -59.96 -0.58
N GLN A 373 19.87 -60.15 -1.31
CA GLN A 373 19.28 -61.48 -1.43
C GLN A 373 20.27 -62.37 -2.20
N PRO A 374 20.50 -63.62 -1.76
CA PRO A 374 21.38 -64.53 -2.46
C PRO A 374 20.80 -64.86 -3.84
N GLU A 375 21.60 -64.52 -4.84
CA GLU A 375 21.42 -64.75 -6.26
C GLU A 375 21.16 -66.24 -6.53
N LYS A 376 19.92 -66.60 -6.88
CA LYS A 376 19.62 -67.91 -7.45
C LYS A 376 20.02 -67.90 -8.92
N ALA A 377 21.11 -68.60 -9.21
CA ALA A 377 21.58 -68.91 -10.55
C ALA A 377 20.47 -69.59 -11.37
N LYS A 378 20.11 -69.00 -12.52
CA LYS A 378 19.35 -69.69 -13.57
C LYS A 378 20.12 -69.57 -14.89
N VAL A 379 20.60 -70.72 -15.33
CA VAL A 379 21.33 -70.99 -16.57
C VAL A 379 20.33 -71.21 -17.70
N GLU A 380 20.43 -70.44 -18.80
CA GLU A 380 19.97 -70.81 -20.15
C GLU A 380 20.51 -69.78 -21.17
N LYS A 381 21.63 -70.05 -21.85
CA LYS A 381 21.82 -70.68 -23.19
C LYS A 381 21.29 -69.91 -24.42
N SER A 382 22.28 -69.51 -25.23
CA SER A 382 22.40 -69.56 -26.70
C SER A 382 21.89 -68.42 -27.62
N MET A 383 22.90 -67.74 -28.17
CA MET A 383 23.24 -67.47 -29.60
C MET A 383 22.59 -66.32 -30.43
N PRO A 384 23.41 -65.60 -31.25
CA PRO A 384 23.00 -64.48 -32.12
C PRO A 384 22.96 -64.82 -33.62
N PRO A 385 22.38 -63.93 -34.45
CA PRO A 385 23.10 -63.33 -35.61
C PRO A 385 22.63 -61.88 -35.88
N ALA A 386 23.16 -61.04 -36.77
CA ALA A 386 24.34 -60.91 -37.62
C ALA A 386 24.36 -59.43 -38.06
N GLN A 387 25.54 -58.87 -38.29
CA GLN A 387 25.72 -57.58 -38.98
C GLN A 387 25.64 -57.77 -40.50
N PRO A 388 25.51 -56.68 -41.25
CA PRO A 388 26.53 -56.45 -42.28
C PRO A 388 27.09 -55.03 -42.31
N ALA A 389 28.38 -54.96 -42.60
CA ALA A 389 29.17 -53.77 -42.91
C ALA A 389 29.25 -53.56 -44.43
N VAL A 390 29.30 -52.31 -44.93
CA VAL A 390 30.14 -51.95 -46.10
C VAL A 390 30.48 -50.44 -46.13
N ALA A 391 31.78 -50.16 -46.35
CA ALA A 391 32.49 -49.05 -47.02
C ALA A 391 32.18 -47.58 -46.65
N ALA A 392 33.13 -46.78 -46.13
CA ALA A 392 34.43 -46.33 -46.66
C ALA A 392 34.32 -45.12 -47.62
N GLY A 393 34.95 -44.02 -47.21
CA GLY A 393 35.17 -42.81 -48.01
C GLY A 393 35.86 -41.72 -47.18
N ALA A 394 37.19 -41.65 -47.32
CA ALA A 394 38.07 -40.69 -46.65
C ALA A 394 38.04 -39.31 -47.34
N THR A 395 38.21 -38.21 -46.57
CA THR A 395 39.29 -37.23 -46.80
C THR A 395 39.45 -36.22 -45.66
N VAL A 396 40.72 -35.99 -45.37
CA VAL A 396 41.41 -34.97 -44.57
C VAL A 396 41.11 -33.55 -45.10
N ASP A 397 40.82 -32.56 -44.23
CA ASP A 397 41.74 -31.47 -43.83
C ASP A 397 41.04 -30.27 -43.14
N GLN A 398 41.80 -29.60 -42.27
CA GLN A 398 41.68 -28.21 -41.78
C GLN A 398 40.71 -27.85 -40.62
N LEU A 399 41.32 -27.74 -39.43
CA LEU A 399 40.92 -26.87 -38.30
C LEU A 399 41.08 -25.38 -38.69
N PRO A 400 40.34 -24.46 -38.05
CA PRO A 400 41.04 -23.65 -37.04
C PRO A 400 40.23 -23.28 -35.78
N ALA A 401 41.02 -22.99 -34.75
CA ALA A 401 40.82 -22.00 -33.69
C ALA A 401 39.67 -22.21 -32.68
N THR A 402 40.03 -22.91 -31.61
CA THR A 402 39.45 -22.77 -30.27
C THR A 402 39.50 -21.32 -29.78
N TRP A 403 38.32 -20.75 -29.53
CA TRP A 403 38.13 -19.54 -28.72
C TRP A 403 38.06 -19.95 -27.24
N GLN A 404 38.99 -19.49 -26.42
CA GLN A 404 38.92 -19.54 -24.95
C GLN A 404 38.53 -18.15 -24.42
N PRO A 405 37.48 -18.01 -23.59
CA PRO A 405 37.31 -16.80 -22.81
C PRO A 405 38.27 -16.78 -21.61
N ALA A 406 38.90 -15.64 -21.41
CA ALA A 406 39.85 -15.34 -20.35
C ALA A 406 39.25 -15.61 -18.96
N ARG A 407 40.00 -16.35 -18.13
CA ARG A 407 39.80 -16.42 -16.69
C ARG A 407 40.34 -15.13 -16.08
N GLU A 408 39.44 -14.24 -15.69
CA GLU A 408 39.75 -13.11 -14.84
C GLU A 408 39.82 -13.61 -13.38
N THR A 409 41.04 -13.68 -12.85
CA THR A 409 41.32 -14.01 -11.45
C THR A 409 40.97 -12.83 -10.55
N ALA A 410 39.89 -12.96 -9.77
CA ALA A 410 39.61 -12.08 -8.64
C ALA A 410 40.41 -12.54 -7.40
N PRO A 411 41.04 -11.62 -6.63
CA PRO A 411 41.73 -11.99 -5.40
C PRO A 411 40.73 -12.20 -4.25
N LEU A 412 40.99 -13.25 -3.46
CA LEU A 412 40.29 -13.60 -2.23
C LEU A 412 40.48 -12.50 -1.15
N PRO A 413 39.47 -12.21 -0.31
CA PRO A 413 39.66 -11.36 0.85
C PRO A 413 40.36 -12.13 1.98
N LEU A 414 41.40 -11.51 2.52
CA LEU A 414 42.15 -11.94 3.71
C LEU A 414 41.22 -12.02 4.93
N SER A 415 41.30 -13.16 5.63
CA SER A 415 40.72 -13.41 6.93
C SER A 415 41.27 -12.43 7.97
N ILE A 416 40.40 -11.59 8.55
CA ILE A 416 40.71 -10.84 9.76
C ILE A 416 40.54 -11.78 10.94
N ARG A 417 41.65 -12.04 11.64
CA ARG A 417 41.68 -12.71 12.94
C ARG A 417 41.11 -11.75 14.00
N GLU A 418 40.08 -12.19 14.70
CA GLU A 418 39.66 -11.61 15.98
C GLU A 418 40.78 -11.83 17.02
N ALA A 419 41.38 -10.73 17.46
CA ALA A 419 42.22 -10.71 18.64
C ALA A 419 41.32 -10.32 19.82
N ALA A 420 41.12 -11.28 20.73
CA ALA A 420 40.55 -11.04 22.04
C ALA A 420 41.51 -10.15 22.84
N ALA A 421 41.04 -8.97 23.24
CA ALA A 421 41.66 -8.16 24.27
C ALA A 421 40.61 -7.92 25.36
N SER A 422 40.89 -8.51 26.52
CA SER A 422 40.25 -8.26 27.80
C SER A 422 40.61 -6.84 28.26
N GLU A 423 39.61 -6.01 28.54
CA GLU A 423 39.79 -4.77 29.30
C GLU A 423 39.00 -4.85 30.61
N ASP A 424 39.74 -4.55 31.67
CA ASP A 424 39.36 -4.47 33.07
C ASP A 424 38.23 -3.46 33.32
N GLN A 425 37.29 -3.83 34.20
CA GLN A 425 36.39 -2.89 34.86
C GLN A 425 37.08 -2.31 36.11
N PRO A 426 37.09 -1.00 36.33
CA PRO A 426 37.20 -0.44 37.67
C PRO A 426 35.82 -0.20 38.27
N ALA A 427 35.75 -0.41 39.58
CA ALA A 427 34.61 -0.26 40.45
C ALA A 427 34.03 1.17 40.41
N GLU A 428 32.70 1.27 40.39
CA GLU A 428 31.98 2.51 40.69
C GLU A 428 31.74 2.59 42.20
N ASP A 429 32.30 3.65 42.79
CA ASP A 429 32.02 4.12 44.15
C ASP A 429 30.57 4.64 44.21
N GLU A 430 29.79 4.10 45.14
CA GLU A 430 28.50 4.64 45.57
C GLU A 430 28.73 5.94 46.37
N LEU A 431 28.26 7.07 45.84
CA LEU A 431 28.05 8.29 46.62
C LEU A 431 26.55 8.55 46.76
N GLU A 432 26.10 8.43 48.01
CA GLU A 432 24.79 8.87 48.50
C GLU A 432 24.59 10.37 48.24
N GLU A 433 23.45 10.75 47.66
CA GLU A 433 22.96 12.13 47.71
C GLU A 433 21.68 12.20 48.56
N ASP A 434 21.78 12.97 49.64
CA ASP A 434 20.69 13.39 50.53
C ASP A 434 19.66 14.30 49.83
N PRO A 435 18.37 14.24 50.19
CA PRO A 435 17.35 15.14 49.66
C PRO A 435 17.32 16.51 50.38
N PRO A 436 17.11 17.63 49.67
CA PRO A 436 16.90 18.92 50.33
C PRO A 436 15.46 19.06 50.88
N PRO A 437 15.27 19.72 52.04
CA PRO A 437 13.96 19.94 52.65
C PRO A 437 13.36 21.32 52.33
N GLY A 438 12.02 21.40 52.40
CA GLY A 438 11.24 22.64 52.58
C GLY A 438 10.97 23.41 51.28
N GLY A 439 9.75 23.78 50.89
CA GLY A 439 8.62 24.23 51.69
C GLY A 439 8.59 25.76 51.72
N CYS A 440 7.74 26.41 50.92
CA CYS A 440 7.18 27.73 51.23
C CYS A 440 5.93 28.05 50.40
N SER A 441 4.89 28.39 51.14
CA SER A 441 3.59 28.93 50.79
C SER A 441 3.63 30.41 50.41
N GLY A 442 2.71 30.83 49.53
CA GLY A 442 1.97 32.10 49.64
C GLY A 442 2.72 33.43 49.44
N ASN A 443 2.36 34.19 48.40
CA ASN A 443 1.50 35.38 48.55
C ASN A 443 1.45 36.27 47.31
N GLU A 444 0.33 36.99 47.27
CA GLU A 444 -0.13 38.03 46.38
C GLU A 444 0.79 39.26 46.25
N ALA A 445 0.47 40.03 45.21
CA ALA A 445 0.59 41.48 45.07
C ALA A 445 1.88 42.06 44.45
N GLY A 446 1.67 42.92 43.43
CA GLY A 446 2.50 44.12 43.28
C GLY A 446 3.09 44.40 41.89
N CYS A 447 2.29 45.08 41.06
CA CYS A 447 2.61 46.26 40.25
C CYS A 447 4.06 46.47 39.71
N GLY A 448 4.19 46.64 38.39
CA GLY A 448 5.44 47.04 37.75
C GLY A 448 5.27 47.51 36.30
N ILE A 449 4.70 48.70 36.16
CA ILE A 449 4.62 49.59 34.99
C ILE A 449 5.77 49.42 33.98
N PHE A 450 5.46 49.03 32.72
CA PHE A 450 6.26 49.41 31.56
C PHE A 450 5.35 49.86 30.40
N SER A 451 5.61 51.07 29.95
CA SER A 451 4.86 51.84 28.97
C SER A 451 5.16 51.36 27.55
N CYS A 452 4.16 50.79 26.87
CA CYS A 452 4.20 50.52 25.44
C CYS A 452 3.36 51.54 24.66
N ARG A 453 4.01 52.19 23.70
CA ARG A 453 3.49 53.19 22.77
C ARG A 453 2.18 52.74 22.11
N VAL A 454 1.19 53.63 22.18
CA VAL A 454 -0.07 53.60 21.42
C VAL A 454 0.21 53.90 19.94
N LEU A 455 -0.18 52.99 19.05
CA LEU A 455 -0.41 53.27 17.62
C LEU A 455 -1.93 53.43 17.38
N PRO A 456 -2.36 54.23 16.40
CA PRO A 456 -3.78 54.54 16.19
C PRO A 456 -4.55 53.36 15.56
N PRO A 457 -5.89 53.28 15.79
CA PRO A 457 -6.70 52.18 15.31
C PRO A 457 -7.00 52.30 13.81
N GLY A 458 -6.42 51.39 13.02
CA GLY A 458 -6.86 51.12 11.66
C GLY A 458 -8.17 50.35 11.66
N LYS A 459 -9.20 50.90 10.99
CA LYS A 459 -10.51 50.28 10.80
C LYS A 459 -10.37 48.96 10.04
N SER A 460 -10.62 47.84 10.72
CA SER A 460 -10.75 46.53 10.07
C SER A 460 -12.17 46.32 9.58
N VAL A 461 -12.32 46.22 8.26
CA VAL A 461 -13.55 45.77 7.60
C VAL A 461 -13.43 44.26 7.39
N HIS A 462 -13.74 43.47 8.42
CA HIS A 462 -13.96 42.04 8.24
C HIS A 462 -15.38 41.80 7.71
N LYS A 463 -15.49 41.52 6.41
CA LYS A 463 -16.67 40.85 5.84
C LYS A 463 -16.79 39.48 6.50
N ALA A 464 -17.89 39.25 7.22
CA ALA A 464 -18.21 37.96 7.84
C ALA A 464 -18.33 36.87 6.75
N ILE A 465 -17.42 35.89 6.78
CA ILE A 465 -17.56 34.65 6.03
C ILE A 465 -18.58 33.78 6.78
N PRO A 466 -19.68 33.34 6.14
CA PRO A 466 -20.67 32.51 6.82
C PRO A 466 -20.08 31.14 7.16
N SER A 467 -20.32 30.70 8.40
CA SER A 467 -19.90 29.40 8.92
C SER A 467 -20.41 28.24 8.04
N PRO A 468 -19.57 27.23 7.70
CA PRO A 468 -19.91 26.15 6.77
C PRO A 468 -21.06 25.24 7.24
N ARG A 469 -21.54 25.38 8.48
CA ARG A 469 -22.68 24.63 9.01
C ARG A 469 -24.03 24.93 8.33
N LYS A 470 -24.21 26.09 7.69
CA LYS A 470 -25.49 26.43 7.06
C LYS A 470 -25.66 25.89 5.64
N ALA A 471 -24.60 25.44 4.98
CA ALA A 471 -24.65 25.03 3.57
C ALA A 471 -25.17 23.59 3.36
N LEU A 472 -25.09 22.71 4.36
CA LEU A 472 -25.50 21.30 4.23
C LEU A 472 -27.02 21.07 4.39
N ALA A 473 -27.78 22.09 4.80
CA ALA A 473 -29.20 21.97 5.12
C ALA A 473 -30.15 22.07 3.90
N GLN A 474 -29.63 22.28 2.68
CA GLN A 474 -30.44 22.66 1.52
C GLN A 474 -30.74 21.54 0.49
N SER A 475 -30.41 20.27 0.75
CA SER A 475 -30.62 19.19 -0.25
C SER A 475 -31.25 17.91 0.29
N VAL A 476 -32.05 17.97 1.36
CA VAL A 476 -32.84 16.81 1.79
C VAL A 476 -34.14 16.75 0.98
N PRO A 477 -34.45 15.64 0.27
CA PRO A 477 -35.70 15.51 -0.47
C PRO A 477 -36.91 15.58 0.47
N ALA A 478 -37.94 16.33 0.06
CA ALA A 478 -39.13 16.64 0.86
C ALA A 478 -40.00 15.43 1.28
N SER A 479 -39.69 14.22 0.79
CA SER A 479 -40.47 12.99 1.02
C SER A 479 -39.87 12.03 2.05
N TRP A 480 -38.86 12.43 2.82
CA TRP A 480 -38.27 11.56 3.84
C TRP A 480 -39.23 11.35 5.04
N LYS A 481 -39.71 10.12 5.23
CA LYS A 481 -40.44 9.68 6.43
C LYS A 481 -40.14 8.20 6.72
N PRO A 482 -39.34 7.86 7.74
CA PRO A 482 -39.24 6.49 8.22
C PRO A 482 -40.59 6.08 8.83
N PRO A 483 -40.97 4.79 8.75
CA PRO A 483 -42.11 4.27 9.48
C PRO A 483 -41.95 4.56 10.99
N ALA A 484 -43.06 4.93 11.64
CA ALA A 484 -43.05 5.26 13.06
C ALA A 484 -42.39 4.13 13.89
N GLY A 485 -41.44 4.50 14.76
CA GLY A 485 -40.68 3.56 15.59
C GLY A 485 -39.41 2.97 14.96
N GLN A 486 -39.25 2.97 13.63
CA GLN A 486 -38.03 2.43 13.00
C GLN A 486 -36.81 3.33 13.18
N LEU A 487 -37.01 4.65 13.22
CA LEU A 487 -35.92 5.61 13.43
C LEU A 487 -35.22 5.39 14.78
N GLU A 488 -36.02 5.31 15.85
CA GLU A 488 -35.52 5.08 17.20
C GLU A 488 -34.78 3.75 17.30
N SER A 489 -35.35 2.67 16.76
CA SER A 489 -34.72 1.36 16.75
C SER A 489 -33.37 1.35 16.02
N TRP A 490 -33.25 2.05 14.89
CA TRP A 490 -31.99 2.14 14.15
C TRP A 490 -30.95 3.01 14.86
N VAL A 491 -31.35 4.17 15.39
CA VAL A 491 -30.42 5.04 16.15
C VAL A 491 -29.91 4.30 17.39
N ASN A 492 -30.79 3.57 18.09
CA ASN A 492 -30.40 2.73 19.22
C ASN A 492 -29.46 1.61 18.81
N SER A 493 -29.69 0.92 17.68
CA SER A 493 -28.80 -0.17 17.24
C SER A 493 -27.40 0.34 16.85
N VAL A 494 -27.31 1.51 16.21
CA VAL A 494 -26.04 2.16 15.91
C VAL A 494 -25.31 2.57 17.20
N TYR A 495 -25.98 3.24 18.12
CA TYR A 495 -25.34 3.65 19.38
C TYR A 495 -24.96 2.45 20.26
N ALA A 496 -25.78 1.41 20.34
CA ALA A 496 -25.44 0.20 21.09
C ALA A 496 -24.14 -0.45 20.59
N ARG A 497 -23.89 -0.41 19.27
CA ARG A 497 -22.71 -1.01 18.65
C ARG A 497 -21.46 -0.14 18.77
N TYR A 498 -21.57 1.18 18.63
CA TYR A 498 -20.41 2.07 18.50
C TYR A 498 -20.18 3.02 19.69
N ASN A 499 -21.21 3.34 20.48
CA ASN A 499 -21.09 4.18 21.68
C ASN A 499 -22.27 3.94 22.66
N PRO A 500 -22.21 2.87 23.48
CA PRO A 500 -23.32 2.49 24.36
C PRO A 500 -23.63 3.54 25.44
N GLY A 501 -22.64 4.35 25.84
CA GLY A 501 -22.84 5.45 26.80
C GLY A 501 -23.81 6.52 26.32
N LYS A 502 -24.05 6.63 25.01
CA LYS A 502 -25.05 7.55 24.44
C LYS A 502 -26.47 7.00 24.37
N LEU A 503 -26.71 5.72 24.66
CA LEU A 503 -28.05 5.11 24.60
C LEU A 503 -29.05 5.84 25.50
N LEU A 504 -28.63 6.26 26.69
CA LEU A 504 -29.47 7.00 27.64
C LEU A 504 -29.93 8.37 27.09
N SER A 505 -29.19 8.94 26.15
CA SER A 505 -29.48 10.25 25.54
C SER A 505 -30.30 10.15 24.23
N VAL A 506 -30.59 8.94 23.74
CA VAL A 506 -31.31 8.76 22.47
C VAL A 506 -32.72 9.36 22.50
N PRO A 507 -33.53 9.19 23.57
CA PRO A 507 -34.84 9.84 23.65
C PRO A 507 -34.76 11.37 23.53
N ASP A 508 -33.81 12.00 24.23
CA ASP A 508 -33.59 13.46 24.17
C ASP A 508 -33.11 13.91 22.78
N LEU A 509 -32.27 13.10 22.13
CA LEU A 509 -31.83 13.32 20.75
C LEU A 509 -33.00 13.29 19.77
N LEU A 510 -33.92 12.33 19.90
CA LEU A 510 -35.09 12.25 19.04
C LEU A 510 -36.05 13.43 19.25
N VAL A 511 -36.24 13.87 20.51
CA VAL A 511 -37.02 15.09 20.80
C VAL A 511 -36.36 16.33 20.19
N LYS A 512 -35.03 16.46 20.32
CA LYS A 512 -34.26 17.58 19.79
C LYS A 512 -34.29 17.68 18.26
N TYR A 513 -34.34 16.53 17.58
CA TYR A 513 -34.35 16.45 16.12
C TYR A 513 -35.75 16.17 15.54
N LYS A 514 -36.82 16.38 16.30
CA LYS A 514 -38.19 16.27 15.80
C LYS A 514 -38.43 17.27 14.65
N GLY A 515 -38.84 16.78 13.48
CA GLY A 515 -38.93 17.53 12.22
C GLY A 515 -37.61 17.74 11.47
N LYS A 516 -36.48 17.24 12.01
CA LYS A 516 -35.12 17.26 11.43
C LYS A 516 -34.46 15.89 11.48
N GLU A 517 -35.28 14.85 11.51
CA GLU A 517 -34.84 13.48 11.61
C GLU A 517 -33.91 13.04 10.45
N PRO A 518 -34.06 13.49 9.18
CA PRO A 518 -33.10 13.15 8.13
C PRO A 518 -31.69 13.69 8.43
N GLU A 519 -31.59 14.87 9.05
CA GLU A 519 -30.31 15.47 9.45
C GLU A 519 -29.65 14.63 10.54
N LEU A 520 -30.43 14.13 11.50
CA LEU A 520 -29.94 13.20 12.52
C LEU A 520 -29.40 11.92 11.89
N VAL A 521 -30.14 11.31 10.96
CA VAL A 521 -29.71 10.08 10.27
C VAL A 521 -28.43 10.32 9.50
N LEU A 522 -28.32 11.41 8.74
CA LEU A 522 -27.11 11.76 7.99
C LEU A 522 -25.90 11.97 8.91
N GLN A 523 -26.09 12.67 10.03
CA GLN A 523 -25.03 12.88 11.02
C GLN A 523 -24.57 11.58 11.67
N VAL A 524 -25.51 10.70 12.05
CA VAL A 524 -25.21 9.39 12.63
C VAL A 524 -24.54 8.48 11.59
N SER A 525 -25.04 8.44 10.36
CA SER A 525 -24.47 7.63 9.27
C SER A 525 -23.06 8.09 8.91
N GLN A 526 -22.82 9.40 8.83
CA GLN A 526 -21.51 9.95 8.52
C GLN A 526 -20.51 9.71 9.65
N LYS A 527 -20.94 9.90 10.90
CA LYS A 527 -20.08 9.73 12.08
C LYS A 527 -19.65 8.27 12.28
N TYR A 528 -20.57 7.32 12.13
CA TYR A 528 -20.32 5.91 12.39
C TYR A 528 -20.12 5.06 11.12
N ARG A 529 -20.15 5.69 9.94
CA ARG A 529 -20.07 5.05 8.62
C ARG A 529 -21.08 3.92 8.44
N VAL A 530 -22.30 4.11 8.92
CA VAL A 530 -23.41 3.14 8.80
C VAL A 530 -24.39 3.64 7.75
N THR A 531 -24.68 2.81 6.75
CA THR A 531 -25.70 3.14 5.73
C THR A 531 -27.09 3.01 6.35
N PRO A 532 -27.96 4.03 6.23
CA PRO A 532 -29.35 3.90 6.68
C PRO A 532 -30.10 2.87 5.81
N PRO A 533 -31.21 2.30 6.31
CA PRO A 533 -32.04 1.37 5.55
C PRO A 533 -32.45 1.96 4.19
N ALA A 534 -32.32 1.16 3.13
CA ALA A 534 -32.58 1.60 1.75
C ALA A 534 -34.01 2.12 1.55
N ASN A 535 -34.98 1.57 2.29
CA ASN A 535 -36.37 2.00 2.25
C ASN A 535 -36.63 3.39 2.87
N TRP A 536 -35.63 4.02 3.50
CA TRP A 536 -35.72 5.41 3.97
C TRP A 536 -35.22 6.41 2.94
N LEU A 537 -34.41 5.95 1.99
CA LEU A 537 -33.93 6.72 0.86
C LEU A 537 -34.86 6.46 -0.33
N CYS A 538 -36.13 6.85 -0.23
CA CYS A 538 -37.04 6.74 -1.37
C CYS A 538 -36.55 7.65 -2.50
N VAL A 539 -36.07 7.01 -3.57
CA VAL A 539 -35.74 7.62 -4.86
C VAL A 539 -37.02 8.24 -5.41
N ALA A 540 -37.06 9.57 -5.52
CA ALA A 540 -38.05 10.24 -6.36
C ALA A 540 -37.71 9.89 -7.83
N GLY A 541 -38.24 8.77 -8.34
CA GLY A 541 -37.88 8.30 -9.68
C GLY A 541 -38.73 7.19 -10.30
N ASP A 542 -39.37 6.30 -9.53
CA ASP A 542 -40.15 5.19 -10.13
C ASP A 542 -41.66 5.42 -10.03
N VAL A 543 -42.16 6.31 -10.89
CA VAL A 543 -43.58 6.31 -11.25
C VAL A 543 -43.80 5.26 -12.34
N ALA A 544 -44.35 4.12 -11.93
CA ALA A 544 -45.21 3.22 -12.69
C ALA A 544 -44.72 2.74 -14.08
N ARG A 545 -44.14 1.54 -14.11
CA ARG A 545 -44.55 0.53 -15.11
C ARG A 545 -45.33 -0.55 -14.39
N SER A 546 -46.65 -0.51 -14.56
CA SER A 546 -47.57 -1.62 -14.27
C SER A 546 -47.53 -2.65 -15.40
N PRO A 547 -47.99 -3.89 -15.16
CA PRO A 547 -47.58 -5.11 -15.87
C PRO A 547 -47.88 -5.15 -17.37
#